data_AF-A0A2N1RGC5-F1
#
_entry.id   AF-A0A2N1RGC5-F1
#
_cell.length_a   1.000
_cell.length_b   1.000
_cell.length_c   1.000
_cell.angle_alpha   90.00
_cell.angle_beta   90.00
_cell.angle_gamma   90.00
#
_symmetry.space_group_name_H-M   'P 1'
#
loop_
_entity.id
_entity.type
_entity.pdbx_description
1 polymer ?
#
loop_
_entity_poly.entity_id
_entity_poly.type
_entity_poly.pdbx_seq_one_letter_code
_entity_poly.pdbx_strand_id
1 'polypeptide(L)'
;MMTWRKITLIAMCLLLTLGFVSAGGVADVKTSDTGALSGKITMWHSFTQGARFDSIKKSADDFMKLHPGVEITIEVFPWNDFYTKWTTGLMSGSVPDISTALPNHVVEMISVDAIVPLNDVIDKMGRTRFFEAPIAEMTVNGLNYAVPLYSHAQVMWYRKDLLAAAGLTVPQTWDEFYEAAKKLNNPPAVYGAPVPMGLNDMMATRYLNFYVRTAGDTLVTKDGKANLTSKAAIDGINFWLKVYHAA
;
A
#
# COMPACT_ATOMS: atom_id res chain seq x y z
N MET A 1 -23.03 18.98 14.85
CA MET A 1 -21.88 18.60 13.99
C MET A 1 -20.60 18.87 14.76
N MET A 2 -19.74 17.87 14.93
CA MET A 2 -18.37 18.10 15.41
C MET A 2 -17.50 18.44 14.19
N THR A 3 -16.67 19.47 14.30
CA THR A 3 -15.67 19.85 13.30
C THR A 3 -14.33 19.21 13.66
N TRP A 4 -13.80 18.36 12.78
CA TRP A 4 -12.56 17.62 13.00
C TRP A 4 -11.36 18.37 12.40
N ARG A 5 -10.16 18.19 12.95
CA ARG A 5 -8.91 18.65 12.29
C ARG A 5 -8.58 17.68 11.16
N LYS A 6 -8.45 18.19 9.92
CA LYS A 6 -8.09 17.39 8.74
C LYS A 6 -6.59 17.11 8.67
N ILE A 7 -6.22 15.99 8.06
CA ILE A 7 -4.87 15.42 8.07
C ILE A 7 -4.25 15.42 6.66
N THR A 8 -2.91 15.47 6.58
CA THR A 8 -2.14 15.29 5.34
C THR A 8 -1.56 13.87 5.27
N LEU A 9 -1.68 13.17 4.13
CA LEU A 9 -1.15 11.80 3.97
C LEU A 9 0.03 11.64 3.01
N ILE A 10 0.86 10.66 3.34
CA ILE A 10 1.93 10.12 2.50
C ILE A 10 1.59 8.64 2.25
N ALA A 11 1.29 8.23 1.01
CA ALA A 11 0.79 6.89 0.72
C ALA A 11 1.86 5.93 0.19
N MET A 12 1.59 4.64 0.40
CA MET A 12 2.29 3.48 -0.13
C MET A 12 1.35 2.74 -1.07
N CYS A 13 1.73 2.54 -2.34
CA CYS A 13 0.79 2.16 -3.40
C CYS A 13 0.57 0.64 -3.60
N LEU A 14 -0.66 0.29 -3.98
CA LEU A 14 -1.24 -1.04 -4.26
C LEU A 14 -2.45 -0.91 -5.23
N LEU A 15 -2.20 -1.21 -6.51
CA LEU A 15 -3.08 -1.01 -7.66
C LEU A 15 -4.52 -1.53 -7.55
N LEU A 16 -5.51 -0.63 -7.49
CA LEU A 16 -6.92 -0.87 -7.84
C LEU A 16 -7.54 0.35 -8.53
N THR A 17 -8.37 0.13 -9.55
CA THR A 17 -9.01 1.18 -10.36
C THR A 17 -10.52 1.27 -10.08
N LEU A 18 -11.03 2.47 -9.85
CA LEU A 18 -12.47 2.76 -9.77
C LEU A 18 -12.73 4.20 -10.22
N GLY A 19 -13.94 4.47 -10.71
CA GLY A 19 -14.35 5.83 -11.02
C GLY A 19 -15.86 5.96 -11.10
N PHE A 20 -16.41 6.99 -10.47
CA PHE A 20 -17.51 7.79 -11.01
C PHE A 20 -17.54 9.17 -10.33
N VAL A 21 -18.04 10.17 -11.05
CA VAL A 21 -17.93 11.60 -10.71
C VAL A 21 -19.14 12.10 -9.92
N SER A 22 -18.90 12.94 -8.92
CA SER A 22 -19.83 14.03 -8.56
C SER A 22 -19.04 15.28 -8.14
N ALA A 23 -19.45 16.44 -8.65
CA ALA A 23 -18.73 17.69 -8.45
C ALA A 23 -19.14 18.38 -7.12
N GLY A 24 -18.14 18.75 -6.33
CA GLY A 24 -18.27 19.62 -5.16
C GLY A 24 -17.15 20.65 -5.18
N GLY A 25 -17.48 21.94 -5.02
CA GLY A 25 -16.55 23.04 -5.27
C GLY A 25 -15.35 23.06 -4.32
N VAL A 26 -14.15 23.21 -4.89
CA VAL A 26 -12.92 23.49 -4.13
C VAL A 26 -12.94 24.97 -3.72
N ALA A 27 -12.76 25.24 -2.42
CA ALA A 27 -12.59 26.60 -1.93
C ALA A 27 -11.15 27.07 -2.16
N ASP A 28 -10.97 28.28 -2.73
CA ASP A 28 -9.66 28.90 -2.92
C ASP A 28 -8.91 29.07 -1.60
N VAL A 29 -7.87 28.26 -1.40
CA VAL A 29 -6.92 28.45 -0.30
C VAL A 29 -5.98 29.59 -0.70
N LYS A 30 -6.24 30.79 -0.17
CA LYS A 30 -5.32 31.92 -0.30
C LYS A 30 -3.99 31.60 0.39
N THR A 31 -2.96 31.31 -0.41
CA THR A 31 -1.57 31.20 0.05
C THR A 31 -1.05 32.56 0.52
N SER A 32 -0.88 32.72 1.82
CA SER A 32 -0.19 33.86 2.45
C SER A 32 1.29 33.54 2.69
N ASP A 33 2.18 34.44 2.27
CA ASP A 33 3.65 34.38 2.44
C ASP A 33 4.12 35.75 3.00
N THR A 34 5.30 35.97 3.61
CA THR A 34 6.52 35.15 3.72
C THR A 34 6.99 35.01 5.18
N GLY A 35 6.28 34.24 6.01
CA GLY A 35 6.66 34.02 7.42
C GLY A 35 7.72 32.92 7.59
N ALA A 36 8.58 33.02 8.61
CA ALA A 36 9.38 31.87 9.05
C ALA A 36 8.45 30.75 9.54
N LEU A 37 8.63 29.52 9.05
CA LEU A 37 7.77 28.40 9.40
C LEU A 37 7.86 28.09 10.91
N SER A 38 6.70 27.90 11.54
CA SER A 38 6.60 27.54 12.95
C SER A 38 5.37 26.69 13.25
N GLY A 39 5.46 25.81 14.23
CA GLY A 39 4.35 24.98 14.70
C GLY A 39 4.79 23.58 15.15
N LYS A 40 3.86 22.83 15.74
CA LYS A 40 4.05 21.41 16.08
C LYS A 40 3.40 20.55 15.00
N ILE A 41 4.07 19.48 14.59
CA ILE A 41 3.60 18.50 13.61
C ILE A 41 3.79 17.11 14.22
N THR A 42 2.70 16.36 14.41
CA THR A 42 2.79 14.93 14.72
C THR A 42 2.77 14.13 13.42
N MET A 43 3.78 13.28 13.24
CA MET A 43 3.87 12.30 12.15
C MET A 43 3.68 10.88 12.68
N TRP A 44 2.78 10.09 12.08
CA TRP A 44 2.69 8.65 12.35
C TRP A 44 3.24 7.81 11.20
N HIS A 45 4.02 6.77 11.51
CA HIS A 45 4.38 5.77 10.49
C HIS A 45 4.63 4.36 11.03
N SER A 46 4.74 3.38 10.13
CA SER A 46 4.86 1.96 10.47
C SER A 46 6.26 1.34 10.34
N PHE A 47 7.27 2.12 9.94
CA PHE A 47 8.64 1.60 9.79
C PHE A 47 9.34 1.58 11.15
N THR A 48 9.29 0.43 11.83
CA THR A 48 9.81 0.26 13.20
C THR A 48 11.33 0.17 13.31
N GLN A 49 12.04 -0.11 12.21
CA GLN A 49 13.49 -0.39 12.25
C GLN A 49 14.20 -0.20 10.91
N GLY A 50 15.52 0.02 11.00
CA GLY A 50 16.45 0.08 9.87
C GLY A 50 16.29 1.32 8.99
N ALA A 51 16.94 1.30 7.81
CA ALA A 51 17.15 2.47 6.96
C ALA A 51 15.91 3.32 6.61
N ARG A 52 14.69 2.75 6.63
CA ARG A 52 13.44 3.51 6.44
C ARG A 52 13.09 4.39 7.65
N PHE A 53 13.24 3.87 8.86
CA PHE A 53 13.10 4.64 10.10
C PHE A 53 14.15 5.76 10.12
N ASP A 54 15.42 5.40 9.89
CA ASP A 54 16.55 6.34 9.93
C ASP A 54 16.40 7.46 8.90
N SER A 55 15.94 7.14 7.69
CA SER A 55 15.73 8.13 6.62
C SER A 55 14.61 9.12 6.94
N ILE A 56 13.51 8.68 7.56
CA ILE A 56 12.41 9.58 7.91
C ILE A 56 12.80 10.45 9.11
N LYS A 57 13.41 9.85 10.14
CA LYS A 57 13.94 10.61 11.27
C LYS A 57 14.94 11.67 10.80
N LYS A 58 15.92 11.30 9.96
CA LYS A 58 16.88 12.26 9.40
C LYS A 58 16.19 13.37 8.61
N SER A 59 15.16 13.04 7.82
CA SER A 59 14.41 14.04 7.04
C SER A 59 13.69 15.05 7.93
N ALA A 60 13.10 14.60 9.05
CA ALA A 60 12.50 15.48 10.05
C ALA A 60 13.55 16.33 10.78
N ASP A 61 14.67 15.73 11.20
CA ASP A 61 15.76 16.43 11.88
C ASP A 61 16.39 17.52 10.97
N ASP A 62 16.60 17.23 9.68
CA ASP A 62 17.09 18.19 8.69
C ASP A 62 16.07 19.32 8.45
N PHE A 63 14.77 19.01 8.42
CA PHE A 63 13.71 20.02 8.25
C PHE A 63 13.62 20.96 9.47
N MET A 64 13.62 20.43 10.69
CA MET A 64 13.64 21.24 11.92
C MET A 64 14.90 22.10 12.02
N LYS A 65 16.06 21.61 11.54
CA LYS A 65 17.29 22.40 11.47
C LYS A 65 17.20 23.58 10.49
N LEU A 66 16.49 23.43 9.38
CA LEU A 66 16.23 24.51 8.42
C LEU A 66 15.11 25.46 8.89
N HIS A 67 14.21 24.97 9.75
CA HIS A 67 13.05 25.72 10.25
C HIS A 67 12.95 25.64 11.78
N PRO A 68 13.77 26.39 12.54
CA PRO A 68 13.87 26.24 14.00
C PRO A 68 12.60 26.55 14.82
N GLY A 69 11.56 27.14 14.18
CA GLY A 69 10.25 27.31 14.80
C GLY A 69 9.34 26.08 14.69
N VAL A 70 9.74 25.05 13.93
CA VAL A 70 8.98 23.82 13.70
C VAL A 70 9.49 22.70 14.60
N GLU A 71 8.56 21.99 15.23
CA GLU A 71 8.79 20.80 16.04
C GLU A 71 8.05 19.62 15.42
N ILE A 72 8.77 18.56 15.05
CA ILE A 72 8.21 17.34 14.47
C ILE A 72 8.33 16.19 15.48
N THR A 73 7.19 15.67 15.92
CA THR A 73 7.11 14.47 16.76
C THR A 73 6.77 13.28 15.89
N ILE A 74 7.63 12.26 15.85
CA ILE A 74 7.38 11.00 15.13
C ILE A 74 6.90 9.94 16.12
N GLU A 75 5.69 9.43 15.92
CA GLU A 75 5.17 8.23 16.61
C GLU A 75 5.21 7.03 15.66
N VAL A 76 5.71 5.90 16.15
CA VAL A 76 5.91 4.69 15.33
C VAL A 76 5.14 3.52 15.90
N PHE A 77 4.39 2.84 15.03
CA PHE A 77 3.52 1.72 15.39
C PHE A 77 3.86 0.47 14.56
N PRO A 78 3.79 -0.75 15.12
CA PRO A 78 3.94 -1.96 14.33
C PRO A 78 2.88 -2.05 13.22
N TRP A 79 3.23 -2.63 12.08
CA TRP A 79 2.35 -2.73 10.90
C TRP A 79 0.96 -3.30 11.22
N ASN A 80 0.92 -4.35 12.04
CA ASN A 80 -0.31 -5.06 12.40
C ASN A 80 -1.25 -4.19 13.26
N ASP A 81 -0.70 -3.28 14.06
CA ASP A 81 -1.47 -2.41 14.96
C ASP A 81 -1.85 -1.09 14.30
N PHE A 82 -1.16 -0.72 13.23
CA PHE A 82 -1.22 0.62 12.64
C PHE A 82 -2.59 0.98 12.07
N TYR A 83 -3.31 0.01 11.49
CA TYR A 83 -4.69 0.19 11.03
C TYR A 83 -5.64 0.47 12.22
N THR A 84 -5.52 -0.29 13.31
CA THR A 84 -6.30 -0.11 14.54
C THR A 84 -6.03 1.24 15.20
N LYS A 85 -4.76 1.66 15.25
CA LYS A 85 -4.35 3.00 15.74
C LYS A 85 -5.00 4.11 14.92
N TRP A 86 -5.00 3.95 13.59
CA TRP A 86 -5.65 4.88 12.66
C TRP A 86 -7.16 4.99 12.87
N THR A 87 -7.88 3.87 12.81
CA THR A 87 -9.34 3.86 12.97
C THR A 87 -9.77 4.33 14.36
N THR A 88 -9.03 4.01 15.42
CA THR A 88 -9.28 4.52 16.77
C THR A 88 -9.08 6.04 16.85
N GLY A 89 -8.00 6.57 16.28
CA GLY A 89 -7.77 8.02 16.21
C GLY A 89 -8.88 8.75 15.44
N LEU A 90 -9.33 8.16 14.33
CA LEU A 90 -10.47 8.62 13.52
C LEU A 90 -11.84 8.47 14.20
N MET A 91 -11.93 7.81 15.37
CA MET A 91 -13.14 7.81 16.20
C MET A 91 -13.02 8.76 17.40
N SER A 92 -11.82 9.03 17.92
CA SER A 92 -11.59 9.90 19.07
C SER A 92 -11.19 11.35 18.71
N GLY A 93 -10.98 11.64 17.43
CA GLY A 93 -10.40 12.91 16.96
C GLY A 93 -8.91 13.07 17.29
N SER A 94 -8.26 12.02 17.79
CA SER A 94 -6.85 12.03 18.19
C SER A 94 -5.98 11.47 17.07
N VAL A 95 -5.77 12.30 16.05
CA VAL A 95 -5.10 11.96 14.78
C VAL A 95 -3.82 12.79 14.59
N PRO A 96 -2.85 12.32 13.79
CA PRO A 96 -1.62 13.07 13.50
C PRO A 96 -1.89 14.18 12.48
N ASP A 97 -0.94 15.11 12.30
CA ASP A 97 -0.99 16.10 11.22
C ASP A 97 -0.49 15.49 9.89
N ILE A 98 0.46 14.57 9.95
CA ILE A 98 1.00 13.80 8.79
C ILE A 98 1.01 12.31 9.11
N SER A 99 0.73 11.43 8.14
CA SER A 99 0.91 9.99 8.39
C SER A 99 1.09 9.15 7.13
N THR A 100 1.73 7.98 7.29
CA THR A 100 1.76 6.97 6.23
C THR A 100 0.44 6.21 6.12
N ALA A 101 0.04 5.85 4.90
CA ALA A 101 -1.14 5.02 4.66
C ALA A 101 -0.94 3.98 3.53
N LEU A 102 -1.70 2.88 3.59
CA LEU A 102 -1.99 2.04 2.42
C LEU A 102 -3.11 2.69 1.59
N PRO A 103 -3.31 2.34 0.30
CA PRO A 103 -4.25 3.05 -0.56
C PRO A 103 -5.70 2.78 -0.17
N ASN A 104 -6.01 1.55 0.26
CA ASN A 104 -7.33 1.24 0.80
C ASN A 104 -7.63 2.10 2.03
N HIS A 105 -6.64 2.33 2.92
CA HIS A 105 -6.80 3.26 4.05
C HIS A 105 -6.98 4.71 3.59
N VAL A 106 -6.32 5.15 2.50
CA VAL A 106 -6.58 6.47 1.89
C VAL A 106 -8.05 6.56 1.44
N VAL A 107 -8.55 5.58 0.69
CA VAL A 107 -9.95 5.53 0.21
C VAL A 107 -10.95 5.54 1.37
N GLU A 108 -10.69 4.76 2.42
CA GLU A 108 -11.48 4.76 3.66
C GLU A 108 -11.48 6.15 4.32
N MET A 109 -10.33 6.83 4.40
CA MET A 109 -10.21 8.18 4.98
C MET A 109 -10.87 9.28 4.13
N ILE A 110 -10.90 9.14 2.80
CA ILE A 110 -11.70 10.02 1.91
C ILE A 110 -13.18 9.87 2.25
N SER A 111 -13.67 8.64 2.46
CA SER A 111 -15.09 8.37 2.72
C SER A 111 -15.65 9.01 3.99
N VAL A 112 -14.77 9.39 4.94
CA VAL A 112 -15.10 10.06 6.20
C VAL A 112 -14.58 11.52 6.28
N ASP A 113 -14.14 12.10 5.16
CA ASP A 113 -13.60 13.47 5.06
C ASP A 113 -12.43 13.78 6.02
N ALA A 114 -11.62 12.78 6.34
CA ALA A 114 -10.52 12.91 7.31
C ALA A 114 -9.26 13.57 6.74
N ILE A 115 -9.11 13.61 5.41
CA ILE A 115 -7.85 13.98 4.75
C ILE A 115 -8.05 15.04 3.67
N VAL A 116 -7.04 15.88 3.47
CA VAL A 116 -7.06 16.97 2.48
C VAL A 116 -6.47 16.52 1.14
N PRO A 117 -6.90 17.12 0.00
CA PRO A 117 -6.21 16.97 -1.26
C PRO A 117 -4.83 17.65 -1.23
N LEU A 118 -3.87 17.08 -1.97
CA LEU A 118 -2.45 17.42 -1.99
C LEU A 118 -1.91 17.70 -3.40
N ASN A 119 -2.79 18.05 -4.35
CA ASN A 119 -2.43 18.42 -5.72
C ASN A 119 -1.26 19.43 -5.73
N ASP A 120 -1.39 20.54 -5.00
CA ASP A 120 -0.39 21.60 -4.92
C ASP A 120 0.98 21.10 -4.41
N VAL A 121 0.99 20.12 -3.49
CA VAL A 121 2.22 19.54 -2.95
C VAL A 121 2.92 18.71 -4.01
N ILE A 122 2.18 17.87 -4.74
CA ILE A 122 2.70 17.04 -5.84
C ILE A 122 3.19 17.92 -6.99
N ASP A 123 2.44 18.98 -7.30
CA ASP A 123 2.75 19.91 -8.39
C ASP A 123 4.01 20.71 -8.08
N LYS A 124 4.15 21.21 -6.83
CA LYS A 124 5.36 21.87 -6.33
C LYS A 124 6.56 20.93 -6.24
N MET A 125 6.36 19.64 -5.94
CA MET A 125 7.42 18.63 -6.01
C MET A 125 7.82 18.29 -7.45
N GLY A 126 6.89 18.42 -8.40
CA GLY A 126 6.98 18.05 -9.80
C GLY A 126 6.37 16.67 -10.09
N ARG A 127 5.15 16.63 -10.66
CA ARG A 127 4.41 15.39 -11.01
C ARG A 127 5.27 14.31 -11.70
N THR A 128 6.14 14.72 -12.62
CA THR A 128 7.00 13.84 -13.43
C THR A 128 8.05 13.06 -12.63
N ARG A 129 8.22 13.34 -11.34
CA ARG A 129 9.08 12.58 -10.42
C ARG A 129 8.41 11.30 -9.89
N PHE A 130 7.10 11.16 -10.10
CA PHE A 130 6.32 10.01 -9.65
C PHE A 130 5.89 9.17 -10.85
N PHE A 131 5.79 7.85 -10.66
CA PHE A 131 5.16 6.98 -11.64
C PHE A 131 3.65 7.28 -11.74
N GLU A 132 3.10 7.20 -12.94
CA GLU A 132 1.68 7.51 -13.21
C GLU A 132 0.71 6.64 -12.40
N ALA A 133 0.99 5.34 -12.29
CA ALA A 133 0.12 4.40 -11.58
C ALA A 133 -0.12 4.78 -10.10
N PRO A 134 0.92 4.98 -9.26
CA PRO A 134 0.78 5.58 -7.92
C PRO A 134 -0.05 6.87 -7.87
N ILE A 135 0.14 7.78 -8.83
CA ILE A 135 -0.61 9.04 -8.89
C ILE A 135 -2.10 8.77 -9.13
N ALA A 136 -2.43 7.93 -10.12
CA ALA A 136 -3.80 7.59 -10.48
C ALA A 136 -4.54 6.86 -9.35
N GLU A 137 -3.85 5.94 -8.65
CA GLU A 137 -4.41 5.10 -7.58
C GLU A 137 -4.88 5.90 -6.36
N MET A 138 -4.23 7.02 -6.05
CA MET A 138 -4.61 7.95 -4.98
C MET A 138 -5.41 9.17 -5.50
N THR A 139 -5.90 9.13 -6.74
CA THR A 139 -6.73 10.18 -7.34
C THR A 139 -8.21 9.83 -7.22
N VAL A 140 -9.00 10.72 -6.61
CA VAL A 140 -10.47 10.63 -6.60
C VAL A 140 -11.04 11.97 -7.10
N ASN A 141 -11.93 11.92 -8.10
CA ASN A 141 -12.52 13.12 -8.72
C ASN A 141 -11.51 14.18 -9.20
N GLY A 142 -10.32 13.76 -9.65
CA GLY A 142 -9.23 14.66 -10.08
C GLY A 142 -8.37 15.23 -8.96
N LEU A 143 -8.71 14.94 -7.69
CA LEU A 143 -7.95 15.34 -6.51
C LEU A 143 -7.04 14.21 -6.05
N ASN A 144 -5.78 14.52 -5.79
CA ASN A 144 -4.77 13.60 -5.27
C ASN A 144 -4.78 13.65 -3.74
N TYR A 145 -5.08 12.55 -3.05
CA TYR A 145 -5.27 12.54 -1.59
C TYR A 145 -4.06 12.08 -0.77
N ALA A 146 -2.94 11.82 -1.42
CA ALA A 146 -1.69 11.45 -0.78
C ALA A 146 -0.49 11.86 -1.65
N VAL A 147 0.73 11.70 -1.14
CA VAL A 147 1.98 11.75 -1.94
C VAL A 147 2.61 10.35 -1.98
N PRO A 148 3.06 9.80 -3.12
CA PRO A 148 3.66 8.48 -3.17
C PRO A 148 5.03 8.48 -2.49
N LEU A 149 5.19 7.65 -1.46
CA LEU A 149 6.47 7.51 -0.74
C LEU A 149 7.38 6.47 -1.40
N TYR A 150 6.80 5.30 -1.69
CA TYR A 150 7.47 4.19 -2.35
C TYR A 150 6.45 3.17 -2.88
N SER A 151 6.90 2.24 -3.71
CA SER A 151 6.09 1.15 -4.25
C SER A 151 6.79 -0.20 -4.04
N HIS A 152 6.00 -1.26 -3.87
CA HIS A 152 6.51 -2.63 -3.83
C HIS A 152 6.42 -3.28 -5.21
N ALA A 153 7.52 -3.85 -5.71
CA ALA A 153 7.48 -4.83 -6.78
C ALA A 153 7.11 -6.20 -6.19
N GLN A 154 6.12 -6.87 -6.77
CA GLN A 154 5.81 -8.28 -6.45
C GLN A 154 6.70 -9.16 -7.33
N VAL A 155 7.55 -9.97 -6.72
CA VAL A 155 8.54 -10.80 -7.42
C VAL A 155 8.63 -12.20 -6.80
N MET A 156 8.91 -13.20 -7.63
CA MET A 156 9.19 -14.56 -7.18
C MET A 156 10.65 -14.67 -6.74
N TRP A 157 10.86 -14.91 -5.44
CA TRP A 157 12.16 -15.29 -4.90
C TRP A 157 12.36 -16.79 -5.03
N TYR A 158 13.57 -17.23 -5.40
CA TYR A 158 13.87 -18.64 -5.63
C TYR A 158 15.32 -18.97 -5.26
N ARG A 159 15.58 -20.25 -4.93
CA ARG A 159 16.91 -20.77 -4.61
C ARG A 159 17.58 -21.33 -5.86
N LYS A 160 18.55 -20.57 -6.40
CA LYS A 160 19.32 -20.93 -7.61
C LYS A 160 20.01 -22.30 -7.51
N ASP A 161 20.56 -22.58 -6.34
CA ASP A 161 21.26 -23.81 -6.00
C ASP A 161 20.31 -25.02 -5.92
N LEU A 162 19.12 -24.86 -5.34
CA LEU A 162 18.11 -25.93 -5.30
C LEU A 162 17.56 -26.25 -6.69
N LEU A 163 17.28 -25.24 -7.52
CA LEU A 163 16.88 -25.45 -8.92
C LEU A 163 17.99 -26.18 -9.70
N ALA A 164 19.25 -25.73 -9.59
CA ALA A 164 20.38 -26.35 -10.28
C ALA A 164 20.61 -27.81 -9.85
N ALA A 165 20.56 -28.10 -8.55
CA ALA A 165 20.68 -29.46 -8.02
C ALA A 165 19.55 -30.39 -8.49
N ALA A 166 18.35 -29.85 -8.69
CA ALA A 166 17.20 -30.58 -9.24
C ALA A 166 17.15 -30.62 -10.77
N GLY A 167 18.12 -30.02 -11.49
CA GLY A 167 18.10 -29.91 -12.95
C GLY A 167 16.92 -29.09 -13.49
N LEU A 168 16.47 -28.08 -12.75
CA LEU A 168 15.35 -27.20 -13.10
C LEU A 168 15.84 -25.83 -13.57
N THR A 169 15.10 -25.24 -14.52
CA THR A 169 15.19 -23.82 -14.86
C THR A 169 14.28 -22.99 -13.96
N VAL A 170 14.39 -21.65 -14.03
CA VAL A 170 13.47 -20.75 -13.33
C VAL A 170 12.08 -20.86 -13.99
N PRO A 171 11.01 -21.23 -13.27
CA PRO A 171 9.70 -21.41 -13.87
C PRO A 171 9.14 -20.09 -14.40
N GLN A 172 8.58 -20.12 -15.61
CA GLN A 172 7.96 -18.99 -16.30
C GLN A 172 6.43 -19.08 -16.36
N THR A 173 5.87 -20.25 -16.05
CA THR A 173 4.41 -20.52 -16.04
C THR A 173 3.93 -21.08 -14.70
N TRP A 174 2.63 -21.02 -14.44
CA TRP A 174 2.03 -21.58 -13.22
C TRP A 174 2.21 -23.10 -13.09
N ASP A 175 2.15 -23.83 -14.21
CA ASP A 175 2.38 -25.28 -14.22
C ASP A 175 3.85 -25.63 -13.98
N GLU A 176 4.79 -24.89 -14.59
CA GLU A 176 6.23 -25.02 -14.27
C GLU A 176 6.52 -24.68 -12.80
N PHE A 177 5.87 -23.64 -12.25
CA PHE A 177 5.99 -23.29 -10.83
C PHE A 177 5.50 -24.44 -9.95
N TYR A 178 4.33 -25.01 -10.26
CA TYR A 178 3.78 -26.14 -9.51
C TYR A 178 4.70 -27.36 -9.54
N GLU A 179 5.18 -27.78 -10.71
CA GLU A 179 6.06 -28.96 -10.81
C GLU A 179 7.45 -28.69 -10.20
N ALA A 180 7.99 -27.47 -10.32
CA ALA A 180 9.23 -27.08 -9.65
C ALA A 180 9.10 -27.10 -8.13
N ALA A 181 8.03 -26.49 -7.60
CA ALA A 181 7.75 -26.47 -6.16
C ALA A 181 7.58 -27.88 -5.61
N LYS A 182 6.71 -28.70 -6.23
CA LYS A 182 6.49 -30.10 -5.88
C LYS A 182 7.78 -30.95 -5.95
N LYS A 183 8.65 -30.73 -6.93
CA LYS A 183 9.93 -31.46 -7.06
C LYS A 183 10.96 -31.04 -6.01
N LEU A 184 10.93 -29.78 -5.56
CA LEU A 184 11.83 -29.28 -4.51
C LEU A 184 11.33 -29.55 -3.09
N ASN A 185 10.06 -29.90 -2.92
CA ASN A 185 9.45 -30.12 -1.61
C ASN A 185 10.06 -31.33 -0.90
N ASN A 186 10.70 -31.10 0.24
CA ASN A 186 11.29 -32.12 1.11
C ASN A 186 11.19 -31.68 2.59
N PRO A 187 9.99 -31.68 3.19
CA PRO A 187 9.80 -31.22 4.56
C PRO A 187 10.53 -32.12 5.58
N PRO A 188 11.03 -31.56 6.70
CA PRO A 188 10.97 -30.14 7.09
C PRO A 188 12.10 -29.28 6.51
N ALA A 189 13.02 -29.87 5.72
CA ALA A 189 14.25 -29.19 5.28
C ALA A 189 14.01 -28.17 4.17
N VAL A 190 13.08 -28.46 3.24
CA VAL A 190 12.68 -27.57 2.15
C VAL A 190 11.16 -27.67 1.97
N TYR A 191 10.48 -26.53 1.93
CA TYR A 191 9.13 -26.42 1.41
C TYR A 191 9.22 -25.82 0.01
N GLY A 192 8.52 -26.41 -0.95
CA GLY A 192 8.57 -26.05 -2.36
C GLY A 192 7.91 -24.72 -2.68
N ALA A 193 6.81 -24.39 -1.99
CA ALA A 193 6.08 -23.13 -2.13
C ALA A 193 5.52 -22.64 -0.78
N PRO A 194 6.36 -22.09 0.11
CA PRO A 194 5.93 -21.57 1.41
C PRO A 194 5.13 -20.26 1.25
N VAL A 195 3.84 -20.38 0.94
CA VAL A 195 2.91 -19.26 0.78
C VAL A 195 2.07 -19.05 2.06
N PRO A 196 2.05 -17.83 2.65
CA PRO A 196 1.20 -17.52 3.80
C PRO A 196 -0.28 -17.53 3.38
N MET A 197 -1.01 -18.55 3.84
CA MET A 197 -2.44 -18.80 3.57
C MET A 197 -3.27 -18.83 4.87
N GLY A 198 -2.87 -18.03 5.87
CA GLY A 198 -3.59 -17.95 7.15
C GLY A 198 -4.97 -17.31 6.99
N LEU A 199 -5.97 -17.80 7.74
CA LEU A 199 -7.37 -17.36 7.64
C LEU A 199 -7.60 -15.85 7.82
N ASN A 200 -6.70 -15.16 8.52
CA ASN A 200 -6.77 -13.73 8.82
C ASN A 200 -5.76 -12.89 8.00
N ASP A 201 -5.06 -13.47 7.02
CA ASP A 201 -4.06 -12.77 6.21
C ASP A 201 -4.56 -12.52 4.77
N MET A 202 -4.49 -11.25 4.34
CA MET A 202 -4.79 -10.81 2.98
C MET A 202 -3.86 -11.44 1.92
N MET A 203 -2.73 -12.04 2.30
CA MET A 203 -1.82 -12.72 1.38
C MET A 203 -2.51 -13.81 0.55
N ALA A 204 -3.45 -14.58 1.11
CA ALA A 204 -4.18 -15.60 0.34
C ALA A 204 -4.95 -14.98 -0.83
N THR A 205 -5.65 -13.87 -0.58
CA THR A 205 -6.36 -13.08 -1.60
C THR A 205 -5.39 -12.46 -2.62
N ARG A 206 -4.18 -12.06 -2.20
CA ARG A 206 -3.13 -11.56 -3.12
C ARG A 206 -2.62 -12.65 -4.07
N TYR A 207 -2.34 -13.85 -3.58
CA TYR A 207 -1.90 -14.98 -4.41
C TYR A 207 -2.99 -15.39 -5.41
N LEU A 208 -4.25 -15.45 -4.97
CA LEU A 208 -5.40 -15.65 -5.87
C LEU A 208 -5.47 -14.54 -6.93
N ASN A 209 -5.33 -13.27 -6.53
CA ASN A 209 -5.32 -12.14 -7.45
C ASN A 209 -4.21 -12.22 -8.50
N PHE A 210 -3.00 -12.70 -8.16
CA PHE A 210 -1.94 -12.90 -9.16
C PHE A 210 -2.36 -13.88 -10.25
N TYR A 211 -2.93 -15.03 -9.88
CA TYR A 211 -3.42 -16.02 -10.85
C TYR A 211 -4.50 -15.42 -11.74
N VAL A 212 -5.55 -14.84 -11.14
CA VAL A 212 -6.69 -14.23 -11.83
C VAL A 212 -6.26 -13.12 -12.79
N ARG A 213 -5.31 -12.26 -12.38
CA ARG A 213 -4.76 -11.20 -13.23
C ARG A 213 -3.94 -11.72 -14.40
N THR A 214 -3.16 -12.81 -14.22
CA THR A 214 -2.45 -13.45 -15.35
C THR A 214 -3.39 -14.16 -16.32
N ALA A 215 -4.57 -14.60 -15.86
CA ALA A 215 -5.64 -15.13 -16.72
C ALA A 215 -6.45 -14.03 -17.44
N GLY A 216 -6.12 -12.75 -17.26
CA GLY A 216 -6.78 -11.62 -17.91
C GLY A 216 -8.09 -11.16 -17.25
N ASP A 217 -8.39 -11.64 -16.04
CA ASP A 217 -9.62 -11.34 -15.29
C ASP A 217 -9.29 -10.56 -13.99
N THR A 218 -10.32 -10.15 -13.25
CA THR A 218 -10.22 -9.37 -12.01
C THR A 218 -11.18 -9.88 -10.94
N LEU A 219 -10.75 -9.93 -9.67
CA LEU A 219 -11.59 -10.34 -8.53
C LEU A 219 -12.75 -9.38 -8.22
N VAL A 220 -12.73 -8.19 -8.80
CA VAL A 220 -13.80 -7.18 -8.75
C VAL A 220 -14.13 -6.78 -10.18
N THR A 221 -15.41 -6.70 -10.53
CA THR A 221 -15.89 -6.27 -11.85
C THR A 221 -15.74 -4.75 -12.04
N LYS A 222 -15.88 -4.26 -13.28
CA LYS A 222 -15.82 -2.81 -13.58
C LYS A 222 -16.88 -1.97 -12.86
N ASP A 223 -18.02 -2.56 -12.50
CA ASP A 223 -19.09 -1.95 -11.72
C ASP A 223 -18.96 -2.20 -10.20
N GLY A 224 -17.78 -2.62 -9.72
CA GLY A 224 -17.45 -2.72 -8.30
C GLY A 224 -18.00 -3.95 -7.57
N LYS A 225 -18.53 -4.95 -8.29
CA LYS A 225 -19.07 -6.18 -7.69
C LYS A 225 -18.01 -7.25 -7.54
N ALA A 226 -18.18 -8.12 -6.54
CA ALA A 226 -17.32 -9.29 -6.34
C ALA A 226 -17.42 -10.27 -7.53
N ASN A 227 -16.29 -10.71 -8.06
CA ASN A 227 -16.18 -11.66 -9.18
C ASN A 227 -15.54 -12.99 -8.73
N LEU A 228 -15.79 -13.40 -7.48
CA LEU A 228 -15.10 -14.52 -6.81
C LEU A 228 -15.50 -15.91 -7.35
N THR A 229 -16.52 -15.97 -8.22
CA THR A 229 -17.03 -17.20 -8.85
C THR A 229 -16.75 -17.25 -10.35
N SER A 230 -15.91 -16.36 -10.89
CA SER A 230 -15.46 -16.44 -12.28
C SER A 230 -14.66 -17.73 -12.52
N LYS A 231 -14.56 -18.17 -13.79
CA LYS A 231 -13.73 -19.33 -14.12
C LYS A 231 -12.28 -19.14 -13.65
N ALA A 232 -11.70 -17.95 -13.88
CA ALA A 232 -10.34 -17.64 -13.45
C ALA A 232 -10.18 -17.66 -11.92
N ALA A 233 -11.18 -17.17 -11.18
CA ALA A 233 -11.17 -17.23 -9.71
C ALA A 233 -11.24 -18.68 -9.20
N ILE A 234 -12.12 -19.51 -9.77
CA ILE A 234 -12.25 -20.93 -9.41
C ILE A 234 -10.99 -21.72 -9.79
N ASP A 235 -10.45 -21.51 -11.00
CA ASP A 235 -9.19 -22.11 -11.46
C ASP A 235 -8.03 -21.74 -10.51
N GLY A 236 -7.95 -20.46 -10.11
CA GLY A 236 -6.91 -19.97 -9.19
C GLY A 236 -7.04 -20.51 -7.77
N ILE A 237 -8.26 -20.64 -7.23
CA ILE A 237 -8.50 -21.30 -5.94
C ILE A 237 -8.04 -22.77 -6.00
N ASN A 238 -8.44 -23.49 -7.05
CA ASN A 238 -8.04 -24.89 -7.24
C ASN A 238 -6.52 -25.04 -7.44
N PHE A 239 -5.88 -24.10 -8.14
CA PHE A 239 -4.43 -24.07 -8.31
C PHE A 239 -3.70 -23.89 -6.97
N TRP A 240 -4.09 -22.92 -6.14
CA TRP A 240 -3.45 -22.70 -4.85
C TRP A 240 -3.71 -23.83 -3.84
N LEU A 241 -4.88 -24.49 -3.89
CA LEU A 241 -5.12 -25.73 -3.15
C LEU A 241 -4.22 -26.87 -3.64
N LYS A 242 -4.05 -27.04 -4.96
CA LYS A 242 -3.14 -28.03 -5.56
C LYS A 242 -1.69 -27.81 -5.12
N VAL A 243 -1.23 -26.56 -5.08
CA VAL A 243 0.09 -26.17 -4.55
C VAL A 243 0.19 -26.51 -3.06
N TYR A 244 -0.75 -26.06 -2.23
CA TYR A 244 -0.74 -26.25 -0.77
C TYR A 244 -0.70 -27.74 -0.34
N HIS A 245 -1.29 -28.64 -1.12
CA HIS A 245 -1.25 -30.09 -0.84
C HIS A 245 0.00 -30.80 -1.36
N ALA A 246 0.83 -30.17 -2.19
CA ALA A 246 1.94 -30.82 -2.89
C ALA A 246 3.32 -30.23 -2.58
N ALA A 247 3.40 -28.99 -2.10
CA ALA A 247 4.61 -28.17 -2.03
C ALA A 247 4.80 -27.44 -0.68
#